data_AF-A0A2W6A013-F1
#
_entry.id   AF-A0A2W6A013-F1
#
_cell.length_a   1.000
_cell.length_b   1.000
_cell.length_c   1.000
_cell.angle_alpha   90.00
_cell.angle_beta   90.00
_cell.angle_gamma   90.00
#
_symmetry.space_group_name_H-M   'P 1'
#
loop_
_entity.id
_entity.type
_entity.pdbx_description
1 polymer ?
#
loop_
_entity_poly.entity_id
_entity_poly.type
_entity_poly.pdbx_seq_one_letter_code
_entity_poly.pdbx_strand_id
1 'polypeptide(L)' 'MSTDNTGLLIIRAYVERDSSAPLRAEIRLTSDVSAGIERTLVLADADVVARLVRSWLDDILNGPTADSGRHAGITRP' A
#
# COMPACT_ATOMS: atom_id res chain seq x y z
N MET A 1 2.76 -19.33 20.75
CA MET A 1 2.66 -19.67 19.32
C MET A 1 2.91 -18.37 18.57
N SER A 2 4.05 -18.29 17.88
CA SER A 2 4.43 -17.08 17.14
C SER A 2 3.38 -16.88 16.07
N THR A 3 2.56 -15.85 16.19
CA THR A 3 1.67 -15.42 15.11
C THR A 3 2.62 -14.94 14.02
N ASP A 4 2.93 -15.79 13.05
CA ASP A 4 3.76 -15.42 11.92
C ASP A 4 3.09 -14.21 11.27
N ASN A 5 3.73 -13.04 11.36
CA ASN A 5 3.25 -11.77 10.84
C ASN A 5 3.12 -11.90 9.31
N THR A 6 2.02 -12.49 8.87
CA THR A 6 1.74 -12.82 7.49
C THR A 6 0.79 -11.76 6.97
N GLY A 7 1.15 -11.14 5.84
CA GLY A 7 0.30 -10.19 5.15
C GLY A 7 0.49 -10.32 3.64
N LEU A 8 -0.49 -9.83 2.89
CA LEU A 8 -0.49 -9.84 1.44
C LEU A 8 -0.54 -8.40 0.91
N LEU A 9 0.43 -8.09 0.06
CA LEU A 9 0.51 -6.83 -0.69
C LEU A 9 0.50 -7.15 -2.18
N ILE A 10 -0.49 -6.61 -2.89
CA ILE A 10 -0.63 -6.74 -4.34
C ILE A 10 -0.45 -5.36 -4.96
N ILE A 11 0.46 -5.24 -5.94
CA ILE A 11 0.62 -4.03 -6.76
C ILE A 11 0.20 -4.36 -8.18
N ARG A 12 -0.82 -3.67 -8.68
CA ARG A 12 -1.17 -3.67 -10.09
C ARG A 12 -0.74 -2.35 -10.71
N ALA A 13 0.27 -2.38 -11.57
CA ALA A 13 0.79 -1.21 -12.24
C ALA A 13 0.46 -1.24 -13.74
N TYR A 14 0.06 -0.10 -14.29
CA TYR A 14 -0.15 0.08 -15.73
C TYR A 14 0.23 1.50 -16.16
N VAL A 15 0.47 1.65 -17.46
CA VAL A 15 0.76 2.95 -18.09
C VAL A 15 -0.54 3.58 -18.56
N GLU A 16 -0.89 4.73 -18.01
CA GLU A 16 -1.95 5.58 -18.54
C GLU A 16 -1.38 6.47 -19.64
N ARG A 17 -1.70 6.13 -20.88
CA ARG A 17 -1.30 6.91 -22.06
C ARG A 17 -1.98 8.28 -21.97
N ASP A 18 -1.29 9.30 -22.47
CA ASP A 18 -1.74 10.70 -22.48
C ASP A 18 -1.77 11.42 -21.12
N SER A 19 -1.23 10.81 -20.06
CA SER A 19 -1.02 11.45 -18.76
C SER A 19 0.41 12.03 -18.62
N SER A 20 0.54 13.20 -18.01
CA SER A 20 1.83 13.79 -17.61
C SER A 20 2.54 13.02 -16.48
N ALA A 21 1.81 12.15 -15.78
CA ALA A 21 2.32 11.18 -14.83
C ALA A 21 1.82 9.79 -15.27
N PRO A 22 2.58 9.05 -16.09
CA PRO A 22 2.07 7.89 -16.82
C PRO A 22 1.87 6.65 -15.95
N LEU A 23 2.48 6.60 -14.77
CA LEU A 23 2.33 5.46 -13.87
C LEU A 23 0.95 5.50 -13.20
N ARG A 24 0.27 4.37 -13.16
CA ARG A 24 -0.86 4.10 -12.27
C ARG A 24 -0.56 2.82 -11.53
N ALA A 25 -0.42 2.91 -10.22
CA ALA A 25 -0.18 1.78 -9.33
C ALA A 25 -1.35 1.65 -8.36
N GLU A 26 -2.13 0.60 -8.53
CA GLU A 26 -3.16 0.17 -7.59
C GLU A 26 -2.53 -0.75 -6.54
N ILE A 27 -2.49 -0.32 -5.29
CA ILE A 27 -1.95 -1.09 -4.17
C ILE A 27 -3.09 -1.63 -3.32
N ARG A 28 -3.07 -2.95 -3.11
CA ARG A 28 -4.05 -3.70 -2.33
C ARG A 28 -3.37 -4.39 -1.16
N LEU A 29 -3.87 -4.14 0.05
CA LEU A 29 -3.27 -4.60 1.31
C LEU A 29 -4.28 -5.42 2.12
N THR A 30 -3.82 -6.52 2.72
CA THR A 30 -4.55 -7.20 3.78
C THR A 30 -3.59 -7.92 4.74
N SER A 31 -3.83 -7.81 6.04
CA SER A 31 -3.22 -8.65 7.08
C SER A 31 -4.01 -9.93 7.35
N ASP A 32 -5.20 -10.06 6.74
CA ASP A 32 -6.06 -11.23 6.84
C ASP A 32 -6.44 -11.68 5.42
N VAL A 33 -5.68 -12.64 4.91
CA VAL A 33 -5.86 -13.20 3.56
C VAL A 33 -7.21 -13.91 3.42
N SER A 34 -7.81 -14.35 4.53
CA SER A 34 -9.14 -14.97 4.59
C SER A 34 -10.30 -13.96 4.58
N ALA A 35 -10.10 -12.74 5.08
CA ALA A 35 -11.14 -11.71 5.16
C ALA A 35 -11.35 -10.93 3.84
N GLY A 36 -10.48 -11.12 2.85
CA GLY A 36 -10.50 -10.35 1.62
C GLY A 36 -9.75 -9.01 1.73
N ILE A 37 -9.73 -8.26 0.64
CA ILE A 37 -8.82 -7.13 0.47
C ILE A 37 -9.44 -5.84 1.00
N GLU A 38 -8.77 -5.20 1.94
CA GLU A 38 -9.34 -4.14 2.79
C GLU A 38 -9.13 -2.73 2.23
N ARG A 39 -8.11 -2.49 1.39
CA ARG A 39 -7.78 -1.13 0.89
C ARG A 39 -7.24 -1.14 -0.54
N THR A 40 -7.61 -0.13 -1.32
CA THR A 40 -7.07 0.15 -2.66
C THR A 40 -6.52 1.59 -2.68
N LEU A 41 -5.24 1.76 -3.01
CA LEU A 41 -4.60 3.07 -3.19
C LEU A 41 -4.17 3.21 -4.64
N VAL A 42 -4.45 4.34 -5.28
CA VAL A 42 -3.97 4.65 -6.63
C VAL A 42 -2.83 5.68 -6.52
N LEU A 43 -1.63 5.29 -6.94
CA LEU A 43 -0.44 6.13 -6.91
C LEU A 43 0.10 6.35 -8.32
N ALA A 44 0.65 7.54 -8.57
CA ALA A 44 1.19 7.94 -9.87
C ALA A 44 2.70 8.15 -9.89
N ASP A 45 3.36 7.96 -8.74
CA ASP A 45 4.77 8.24 -8.52
C ASP A 45 5.46 6.99 -7.96
N ALA A 46 6.57 6.59 -8.59
CA ALA A 46 7.28 5.36 -8.26
C ALA A 46 7.95 5.41 -6.88
N ASP A 47 8.43 6.59 -6.47
CA ASP A 47 9.06 6.77 -5.16
C ASP A 47 8.01 6.73 -4.05
N VAL A 48 6.80 7.26 -4.30
CA VAL A 48 5.67 7.13 -3.36
C VAL A 48 5.28 5.66 -3.18
N VAL A 49 5.23 4.89 -4.28
CA VAL A 49 4.97 3.43 -4.23
C VAL A 49 6.04 2.72 -3.40
N ALA A 50 7.33 3.00 -3.66
CA ALA A 50 8.43 2.37 -2.95
C ALA A 50 8.44 2.70 -1.45
N ARG A 51 8.14 3.95 -1.07
CA ARG A 51 8.01 4.35 0.35
C ARG A 51 6.87 3.61 1.05
N LEU A 52 5.74 3.44 0.37
CA LEU A 52 4.59 2.73 0.95
C LEU A 52 4.90 1.26 1.18
N VAL A 53 5.52 0.58 0.20
CA VAL A 53 5.94 -0.82 0.34
C VAL A 53 6.91 -0.98 1.51
N ARG A 54 7.87 -0.07 1.65
CA ARG A 54 8.82 -0.09 2.77
C ARG A 54 8.10 0.05 4.12
N SER A 55 7.23 1.03 4.26
CA SER A 55 6.44 1.24 5.49
C SER A 55 5.62 0.00 5.87
N TRP A 56 5.00 -0.65 4.87
CA TRP A 56 4.22 -1.86 5.11
C TRP A 56 5.09 -3.04 5.57
N LEU A 57 6.27 -3.23 4.97
CA LEU A 57 7.22 -4.25 5.41
C LEU A 57 7.70 -4.00 6.85
N ASP A 58 7.94 -2.74 7.20
CA ASP A 58 8.33 -2.37 8.56
C ASP A 58 7.23 -2.69 9.58
N ASP A 59 5.95 -2.48 9.22
CA ASP A 59 4.81 -2.87 10.07
C ASP A 59 4.68 -4.39 10.22
N ILE A 60 5.01 -5.18 9.19
CA ILE A 60 5.04 -6.65 9.27
C ILE A 60 6.19 -7.13 10.17
N LEU A 61 7.36 -6.49 10.08
CA LEU A 61 8.53 -6.88 10.87
C LEU A 61 8.40 -6.48 12.35
N ASN A 62 7.83 -5.31 12.63
CA ASN A 62 7.86 -4.70 13.95
C ASN A 62 6.48 -4.58 14.63
N GLY A 63 5.40 -4.93 13.93
CA GLY A 63 4.02 -4.64 14.33
C GLY A 63 3.58 -3.24 13.86
N PRO A 64 2.25 -2.98 13.79
CA PRO A 64 1.73 -1.72 13.28
C PRO A 64 2.21 -0.53 14.10
N THR A 65 2.95 0.38 13.47
CA THR A 65 3.38 1.62 14.10
C THR A 65 2.26 2.68 14.06
N ALA A 66 2.18 3.52 15.10
CA ALA A 66 1.12 4.54 15.23
C ALA A 66 1.11 5.60 14.10
N ASP A 67 2.14 5.62 13.25
CA ASP A 67 2.31 6.58 12.16
C ASP A 67 1.69 6.11 10.82
N SER A 68 1.47 4.79 10.64
CA SER A 68 0.83 4.22 9.46
C SER A 68 -0.63 4.66 9.27
N GLY A 69 -1.25 5.20 10.33
CA GLY A 69 -2.59 5.79 10.29
C GLY A 69 -2.66 7.24 9.80
N ARG A 70 -1.54 7.97 9.70
CA ARG A 70 -1.54 9.43 9.47
C ARG A 70 -1.33 9.87 8.02
N HIS A 71 -0.85 8.99 7.14
CA HIS A 71 -0.75 9.30 5.70
C HIS A 71 -2.10 9.24 4.95
N ALA A 72 -3.18 8.84 5.61
CA ALA A 72 -4.55 8.82 5.07
C ALA A 72 -5.25 10.19 5.07
N GLY A 73 -4.47 11.29 5.04
CA GLY A 73 -4.97 12.65 5.14
C GLY A 73 -4.58 13.53 3.96
N ILE A 74 -4.60 13.03 2.72
CA ILE A 74 -4.44 13.91 1.54
C ILE A 74 -5.47 13.57 0.46
N THR A 75 -6.35 14.57 0.26
CA THR A 75 -7.22 14.85 -0.89
C THR A 75 -8.61 14.20 -0.92
N ARG A 76 -9.61 14.98 -0.47
CA ARG A 76 -10.90 15.11 -1.16
C ARG A 76 -11.11 16.59 -1.53
N PRO A 77 -11.64 16.90 -2.73
CA PRO A 77 -12.27 18.18 -3.01
C PRO A 77 -13.59 18.34 -2.21
#